data_AF-A0A3M2CS40-F1
#
_entry.id   AF-A0A3M2CS40-F1
#
_cell.length_a   1.000
_cell.length_b   1.000
_cell.length_c   1.000
_cell.angle_alpha   90.00
_cell.angle_beta   90.00
_cell.angle_gamma   90.00
#
_symmetry.space_group_name_H-M   'P 1'
#
loop_
_entity.id
_entity.type
_entity.pdbx_description
1 polymer ?
#
loop_
_entity_poly.entity_id
_entity_poly.type
_entity_poly.pdbx_seq_one_letter_code
_entity_poly.pdbx_strand_id
1 'polypeptide(L)'
;MRTVMCAVGVVVCSLGVARGLAQPAPADAPDRARARQMIQRQIEALRSRQARLEDVMARLDAGAPLDEIRRTVTERPDVALTDEDREALLTLLAELNPELHERWRRLSEQNPAMAERLRSRILERMSRDRGLRELLRLRDEDPERFRLRLEQVKLGQRATAAARRFVDATVNNDGDADRIRAEVRDLVSRQVELRLQEQRRLYEQAEARLGEARHRLAQQEERREALVDEEVASLLRRAMQGGDDRRAPRRPGLDRPR
;
A
#
# COMPACT_ATOMS: atom_id res chain seq x y z
N MET A 1 -4.29 -11.06 71.77
CA MET A 1 -2.88 -11.14 72.26
C MET A 1 -2.21 -12.35 71.63
N ARG A 2 -1.34 -12.13 70.64
CA ARG A 2 -0.03 -12.80 70.47
C ARG A 2 0.56 -12.39 69.12
N THR A 3 1.49 -11.47 69.24
CA THR A 3 2.48 -11.02 68.27
C THR A 3 3.44 -12.16 67.97
N VAL A 4 3.71 -12.46 66.70
CA VAL A 4 4.96 -13.12 66.28
C VAL A 4 5.43 -12.46 64.98
N MET A 5 6.41 -11.57 65.13
CA MET A 5 7.33 -11.15 64.08
C MET A 5 8.27 -12.31 63.76
N CYS A 6 8.40 -12.67 62.50
CA CYS A 6 9.60 -13.34 61.99
C CYS A 6 10.06 -12.60 60.74
N ALA A 7 11.21 -11.96 60.88
CA ALA A 7 11.96 -11.31 59.82
C ALA A 7 12.38 -12.36 58.77
N VAL A 8 12.04 -12.10 57.51
CA VAL A 8 12.63 -12.80 56.37
C VAL A 8 13.49 -11.79 55.64
N GLY A 9 14.80 -12.05 55.67
CA GLY A 9 15.84 -11.21 55.12
C GLY A 9 15.71 -11.02 53.62
N VAL A 10 15.83 -9.77 53.20
CA VAL A 10 15.98 -9.36 51.81
C VAL A 10 17.41 -9.68 51.38
N VAL A 11 17.61 -10.81 50.72
CA VAL A 11 18.84 -11.08 49.97
C VAL A 11 18.68 -10.40 48.60
N VAL A 12 19.27 -9.22 48.46
CA VAL A 12 19.45 -8.55 47.16
C VAL A 12 20.57 -9.29 46.42
N CYS A 13 20.23 -10.37 45.73
CA CYS A 13 21.11 -10.94 44.71
C CYS A 13 21.12 -10.00 43.51
N SER A 14 22.10 -9.10 43.47
CA SER A 14 22.51 -8.37 42.28
C SER A 14 23.13 -9.33 41.26
N LEU A 15 22.27 -10.11 40.60
CA LEU A 15 22.63 -10.80 39.36
C LEU A 15 22.81 -9.72 38.30
N GLY A 16 24.06 -9.31 38.11
CA GLY A 16 24.51 -8.59 36.94
C GLY A 16 24.25 -9.44 35.70
N VAL A 17 23.04 -9.30 35.16
CA VAL A 17 22.72 -9.80 33.82
C VAL A 17 23.53 -8.92 32.88
N ALA A 18 24.74 -9.38 32.55
CA ALA A 18 25.48 -8.97 31.38
C ALA A 18 24.59 -9.30 30.18
N ARG A 19 23.69 -8.37 29.86
CA ARG A 19 22.84 -8.38 28.68
C ARG A 19 23.79 -8.10 27.53
N GLY A 20 24.51 -9.15 27.12
CA GLY A 20 25.27 -9.15 25.89
C GLY A 20 24.30 -8.71 24.81
N LEU A 21 24.48 -7.48 24.34
CA LEU A 21 23.82 -6.95 23.16
C LEU A 21 24.28 -7.84 22.02
N ALA A 22 23.61 -8.97 21.83
CA ALA A 22 23.71 -9.77 20.64
C ALA A 22 23.44 -8.79 19.51
N GLN A 23 24.50 -8.41 18.80
CA GLN A 23 24.38 -7.65 17.58
C GLN A 23 23.36 -8.40 16.74
N PRO A 24 22.22 -7.77 16.39
CA PRO A 24 21.23 -8.43 15.56
C PRO A 24 21.99 -8.91 14.32
N ALA A 25 21.92 -10.21 14.07
CA ALA A 25 22.55 -10.82 12.90
C ALA A 25 22.23 -9.93 11.70
N PRO A 26 23.22 -9.59 10.85
CA PRO A 26 23.04 -8.62 9.78
C PRO A 26 21.90 -9.09 8.89
N ALA A 27 20.73 -8.46 9.03
CA ALA A 27 19.55 -8.74 8.23
C ALA A 27 19.95 -8.81 6.76
N ASP A 28 19.54 -9.91 6.13
CA ASP A 28 20.09 -10.54 4.94
C ASP A 28 20.45 -9.53 3.83
N ALA A 29 21.70 -9.61 3.35
CA ALA A 29 22.21 -8.82 2.22
C ALA A 29 21.26 -8.77 0.98
N PRO A 30 20.59 -9.86 0.55
CA PRO A 30 19.64 -9.80 -0.57
C PRO A 30 18.44 -8.88 -0.31
N ASP A 31 17.94 -8.78 0.92
CA ASP A 31 16.79 -7.92 1.23
C ASP A 31 17.17 -6.44 1.17
N ARG A 32 18.40 -6.09 1.55
CA ARG A 32 18.92 -4.71 1.41
C ARG A 32 19.06 -4.30 -0.05
N ALA A 33 19.49 -5.21 -0.92
CA ALA A 33 19.61 -4.93 -2.36
C ALA A 33 18.23 -4.67 -2.99
N ARG A 34 17.23 -5.50 -2.67
CA ARG A 34 15.83 -5.30 -3.09
C ARG A 34 15.25 -3.99 -2.58
N ALA A 35 15.44 -3.69 -1.28
CA ALA A 35 14.98 -2.44 -0.70
C ALA A 35 15.62 -1.22 -1.36
N ARG A 36 16.93 -1.26 -1.65
CA ARG A 36 17.62 -0.19 -2.39
C ARG A 36 17.07 -0.02 -3.80
N GLN A 37 16.85 -1.11 -4.53
CA GLN A 37 16.27 -1.06 -5.87
C GLN A 37 14.85 -0.48 -5.85
N MET A 38 14.03 -0.86 -4.88
CA MET A 38 12.69 -0.30 -4.68
C MET A 38 12.74 1.20 -4.39
N ILE A 39 13.60 1.64 -3.47
CA ILE A 39 13.79 3.07 -3.15
C ILE A 39 14.28 3.84 -4.38
N GLN A 40 15.22 3.27 -5.14
CA GLN A 40 15.73 3.90 -6.36
C GLN A 40 14.63 4.09 -7.40
N ARG A 41 13.79 3.06 -7.64
CA ARG A 41 12.61 3.15 -8.51
C ARG A 41 11.63 4.23 -8.03
N GLN A 42 11.41 4.33 -6.71
CA GLN A 42 10.55 5.38 -6.14
C GLN A 42 11.12 6.79 -6.36
N ILE A 43 12.44 6.98 -6.18
CA ILE A 43 13.11 8.26 -6.41
C ILE A 43 12.98 8.67 -7.88
N GLU A 44 13.22 7.74 -8.81
CA GLU A 44 13.09 8.00 -10.25
C GLU A 44 11.65 8.36 -10.63
N ALA A 45 10.67 7.63 -10.09
CA ALA A 45 9.25 7.94 -10.29
C ALA A 45 8.87 9.33 -9.75
N LEU A 46 9.38 9.72 -8.58
CA LEU A 46 9.16 11.05 -8.01
C LEU A 46 9.80 12.15 -8.86
N ARG A 47 11.03 11.95 -9.33
CA ARG A 47 11.73 12.90 -10.23
C ARG A 47 10.99 13.08 -11.55
N SER A 48 10.55 11.99 -12.17
CA SER A 48 9.76 12.05 -13.40
C SER A 48 8.43 12.80 -13.19
N ARG A 49 7.77 12.56 -12.05
CA ARG A 49 6.55 13.30 -11.68
C ARG A 49 6.82 14.79 -11.44
N GLN A 50 7.92 15.12 -10.78
CA GLN A 50 8.32 16.51 -10.55
C GLN A 50 8.56 17.23 -11.88
N ALA A 51 9.38 16.67 -12.77
CA ALA A 51 9.69 17.25 -14.07
C ALA A 51 8.41 17.50 -14.90
N ARG A 52 7.43 16.58 -14.83
CA ARG A 52 6.14 16.75 -15.48
C ARG A 52 5.31 17.88 -14.88
N LEU A 53 5.30 18.01 -13.55
CA LEU A 53 4.58 19.11 -12.90
C LEU A 53 5.23 20.47 -13.22
N GLU A 54 6.56 20.51 -13.31
CA GLU A 54 7.30 21.69 -13.76
C GLU A 54 6.93 22.05 -15.21
N ASP A 55 6.83 21.08 -16.12
CA ASP A 55 6.33 21.30 -17.49
C ASP A 55 4.89 21.83 -17.51
N VAL A 56 4.00 21.22 -16.72
CA VAL A 56 2.61 21.66 -16.58
C VAL A 56 2.53 23.10 -16.06
N MET A 57 3.38 23.47 -15.09
CA MET A 57 3.48 24.83 -14.58
C MET A 57 3.99 25.79 -15.65
N ALA A 58 5.05 25.43 -16.38
CA ALA A 58 5.57 26.25 -17.47
C ALA A 58 4.53 26.50 -18.58
N ARG A 59 3.73 25.48 -18.92
CA ARG A 59 2.61 25.61 -19.88
C ARG A 59 1.49 26.50 -19.36
N LEU A 60 1.18 26.40 -18.07
CA LEU A 60 0.21 27.29 -17.42
C LEU A 60 0.69 28.74 -17.45
N ASP A 61 1.96 29.00 -17.16
CA ASP A 61 2.58 30.32 -17.22
C ASP A 61 2.63 30.88 -18.65
N ALA A 62 2.75 30.02 -19.65
CA ALA A 62 2.66 30.36 -21.07
C ALA A 62 1.22 30.63 -21.57
N GLY A 63 0.20 30.52 -20.71
CA GLY A 63 -1.20 30.79 -21.06
C GLY A 63 -1.94 29.62 -21.71
N ALA A 64 -1.50 28.37 -21.50
CA ALA A 64 -2.22 27.20 -21.97
C ALA A 64 -3.64 27.11 -21.35
N PRO A 65 -4.64 26.59 -22.10
CA PRO A 65 -6.00 26.47 -21.60
C PRO A 65 -6.10 25.51 -20.41
N LEU A 66 -6.84 25.92 -19.37
CA LEU A 66 -6.96 25.18 -18.11
C LEU A 66 -7.48 23.74 -18.27
N ASP A 67 -8.32 23.47 -19.26
CA ASP A 67 -8.85 22.12 -19.50
C ASP A 67 -7.77 21.15 -19.99
N GLU A 68 -6.79 21.65 -20.75
CA GLU A 68 -5.64 20.87 -21.20
C GLU A 68 -4.68 20.57 -20.04
N ILE A 69 -4.47 21.56 -19.18
CA ILE A 69 -3.71 21.42 -17.93
C ILE A 69 -4.39 20.42 -16.99
N ARG A 70 -5.71 20.52 -16.80
CA ARG A 70 -6.50 19.57 -15.99
C ARG A 70 -6.40 18.16 -16.52
N ARG A 71 -6.52 17.96 -17.84
CA ARG A 71 -6.35 16.64 -18.46
C ARG A 71 -4.95 16.10 -18.18
N THR A 72 -3.91 16.90 -18.38
CA THR A 72 -2.52 16.51 -18.11
C THR A 72 -2.30 16.19 -16.63
N VAL A 73 -2.78 17.00 -15.69
CA VAL A 73 -2.59 16.74 -14.24
C VAL A 73 -3.36 15.50 -13.78
N THR A 74 -4.56 15.29 -14.32
CA THR A 74 -5.45 14.19 -13.91
C THR A 74 -5.04 12.85 -14.53
N GLU A 75 -4.51 12.88 -15.75
CA GLU A 75 -3.84 11.73 -16.35
C GLU A 75 -2.64 11.38 -15.46
N ARG A 76 -2.73 10.27 -14.71
CA ARG A 76 -1.56 9.73 -14.04
C ARG A 76 -0.53 9.39 -15.12
N PRO A 77 0.76 9.66 -14.89
CA PRO A 77 1.78 9.21 -15.82
C PRO A 77 1.56 7.71 -16.07
N ASP A 78 1.53 7.32 -17.34
CA ASP A 78 1.59 5.92 -17.74
C ASP A 78 2.94 5.41 -17.24
N VAL A 79 2.98 4.95 -15.98
CA VAL A 79 4.13 4.24 -15.44
C VAL A 79 4.22 2.99 -16.29
N ALA A 80 5.19 2.98 -17.21
CA ALA A 80 5.45 1.84 -18.06
C ALA A 80 5.65 0.63 -17.13
N LEU A 81 4.86 -0.42 -17.36
CA LEU A 81 5.01 -1.65 -16.60
C LEU A 81 6.42 -2.19 -16.80
N THR A 82 7.11 -2.45 -15.69
CA THR A 82 8.36 -3.21 -15.73
C THR A 82 8.08 -4.63 -16.21
N ASP A 83 9.10 -5.34 -16.67
CA ASP A 83 8.92 -6.75 -17.09
C ASP A 83 8.43 -7.63 -15.92
N GLU A 84 8.90 -7.32 -14.71
CA GLU A 84 8.45 -7.92 -13.45
C GLU A 84 6.94 -7.69 -13.21
N ASP A 85 6.46 -6.46 -13.41
CA ASP A 85 5.02 -6.15 -13.29
C ASP A 85 4.20 -6.87 -14.36
N ARG A 86 4.73 -7.00 -15.58
CA ARG A 86 4.06 -7.71 -16.68
C ARG A 86 3.92 -9.19 -16.35
N GLU A 87 4.97 -9.84 -15.87
CA GLU A 87 4.91 -11.24 -15.44
C GLU A 87 3.96 -11.44 -14.25
N ALA A 88 3.99 -10.51 -13.29
CA ALA A 88 3.07 -10.51 -12.16
C ALA A 88 1.60 -10.38 -12.60
N LEU A 89 1.31 -9.51 -13.58
CA LEU A 89 -0.03 -9.37 -14.16
C LEU A 89 -0.46 -10.62 -14.94
N LEU A 90 0.45 -11.28 -15.64
CA LEU A 90 0.15 -12.53 -16.35
C LEU A 90 -0.19 -13.66 -15.36
N THR A 91 0.56 -13.74 -14.26
CA THR A 91 0.28 -14.69 -13.17
C THR A 91 -1.08 -14.40 -12.54
N LEU A 92 -1.36 -13.14 -12.22
CA LEU A 92 -2.63 -12.71 -11.68
C LEU A 92 -3.80 -13.03 -12.63
N LEU A 93 -3.59 -12.87 -13.94
CA LEU A 93 -4.62 -13.22 -14.91
C LEU A 93 -4.86 -14.72 -14.98
N ALA A 94 -3.82 -15.54 -14.86
CA ALA A 94 -3.98 -17.00 -14.80
C ALA A 94 -4.85 -17.41 -13.61
N GLU A 95 -4.70 -16.75 -12.47
CA GLU A 95 -5.52 -16.99 -11.28
C GLU A 95 -6.97 -16.48 -11.44
N LEU A 96 -7.15 -15.31 -12.06
CA LEU A 96 -8.46 -14.69 -12.23
C LEU A 96 -9.30 -15.35 -13.34
N ASN A 97 -8.66 -15.72 -14.44
CA ASN A 97 -9.30 -16.26 -15.64
C ASN A 97 -8.43 -17.35 -16.29
N PRO A 98 -8.48 -18.58 -15.76
CA PRO A 98 -7.66 -19.68 -16.26
C PRO A 98 -8.00 -20.05 -17.71
N GLU A 99 -9.25 -19.89 -18.14
CA GLU A 99 -9.68 -20.15 -19.52
C GLU A 99 -9.04 -19.18 -20.51
N LEU A 100 -9.00 -17.88 -20.19
CA LEU A 100 -8.34 -16.87 -21.01
C LEU A 100 -6.83 -17.12 -21.08
N HIS A 101 -6.23 -17.51 -19.96
CA HIS A 101 -4.81 -17.85 -19.90
C HIS A 101 -4.48 -19.07 -20.78
N GLU A 102 -5.30 -20.13 -20.70
CA GLU A 102 -5.16 -21.31 -21.54
C GLU A 102 -5.38 -20.99 -23.03
N ARG A 103 -6.38 -20.15 -23.35
CA ARG A 103 -6.61 -19.66 -24.72
C ARG A 103 -5.40 -18.89 -25.25
N TRP A 104 -4.77 -18.06 -24.42
CA TRP A 104 -3.54 -17.38 -24.79
C TRP A 104 -2.37 -18.33 -24.97
N ARG A 105 -2.21 -19.32 -24.11
CA ARG A 105 -1.18 -20.35 -24.27
C ARG A 105 -1.31 -21.04 -25.63
N ARG A 106 -2.51 -21.51 -25.99
CA ARG A 106 -2.78 -22.09 -27.31
C ARG A 106 -2.52 -21.12 -28.46
N LEU A 107 -2.93 -19.85 -28.31
CA LEU A 107 -2.66 -18.82 -29.33
C LEU A 107 -1.15 -18.58 -29.51
N SER A 108 -0.37 -18.62 -28.43
CA SER A 108 1.08 -18.45 -28.49
C SER A 108 1.79 -19.63 -29.18
N GLU A 109 1.25 -20.84 -29.04
CA GLU A 109 1.74 -22.04 -29.74
C GLU A 109 1.40 -21.98 -31.25
N GLN A 110 0.19 -21.54 -31.60
CA GLN A 110 -0.30 -21.51 -32.98
C GLN A 110 0.18 -20.30 -33.79
N ASN A 111 0.27 -19.13 -33.16
CA ASN A 111 0.64 -17.87 -33.80
C ASN A 111 1.34 -16.92 -32.80
N PRO A 112 2.67 -17.10 -32.60
CA PRO A 112 3.44 -16.33 -31.62
C PRO A 112 3.35 -14.82 -31.83
N ALA A 113 3.41 -14.36 -33.09
CA ALA A 113 3.39 -12.93 -33.41
C ALA A 113 2.04 -12.29 -33.07
N MET A 114 0.92 -12.99 -33.32
CA MET A 114 -0.41 -12.49 -32.95
C MET A 114 -0.60 -12.51 -31.44
N ALA A 115 -0.16 -13.58 -30.77
CA ALA A 115 -0.23 -13.71 -29.32
C ALA A 115 0.49 -12.56 -28.62
N GLU A 116 1.70 -12.19 -29.06
CA GLU A 116 2.47 -11.10 -28.46
C GLU A 116 1.80 -9.73 -28.65
N ARG A 117 1.23 -9.47 -29.83
CA ARG A 117 0.49 -8.22 -30.09
C ARG A 117 -0.78 -8.12 -29.23
N LEU A 118 -1.46 -9.25 -28.99
CA LEU A 118 -2.64 -9.29 -28.16
C LEU A 118 -2.26 -9.15 -26.67
N ARG A 119 -1.21 -9.84 -26.24
CA ARG A 119 -0.64 -9.75 -24.88
C ARG A 119 -0.26 -8.31 -24.55
N SER A 120 0.49 -7.64 -25.43
CA SER A 120 0.89 -6.25 -25.24
C SER A 120 -0.31 -5.31 -25.06
N ARG A 121 -1.32 -5.42 -25.93
CA ARG A 121 -2.55 -4.59 -25.83
C ARG A 121 -3.35 -4.85 -24.56
N ILE A 122 -3.46 -6.10 -24.14
CA ILE A 122 -4.22 -6.45 -22.93
C ILE A 122 -3.45 -6.03 -21.69
N LEU A 123 -2.13 -6.26 -21.62
CA LEU A 123 -1.30 -5.78 -20.52
C LEU A 123 -1.32 -4.25 -20.42
N GLU A 124 -1.30 -3.52 -21.54
CA GLU A 124 -1.45 -2.06 -21.53
C GLU A 124 -2.82 -1.62 -21.01
N ARG A 125 -3.89 -2.32 -21.40
CA ARG A 125 -5.23 -2.03 -20.86
C ARG A 125 -5.31 -2.34 -19.37
N MET A 126 -4.74 -3.46 -18.93
CA MET A 126 -4.72 -3.90 -17.54
C MET A 126 -3.83 -3.00 -16.68
N SER A 127 -2.72 -2.51 -17.22
CA SER A 127 -1.84 -1.57 -16.53
C SER A 127 -2.57 -0.28 -16.18
N ARG A 128 -3.53 0.15 -17.01
CA ARG A 128 -4.34 1.34 -16.75
C ARG A 128 -5.38 1.11 -15.66
N ASP A 129 -5.82 -0.13 -15.44
CA ASP A 129 -6.80 -0.48 -14.41
C ASP A 129 -6.24 -0.23 -13.00
N ARG A 130 -6.91 0.65 -12.24
CA ARG A 130 -6.51 0.99 -10.87
C ARG A 130 -6.67 -0.19 -9.91
N GLY A 131 -7.67 -1.04 -10.12
CA GLY A 131 -7.95 -2.19 -9.27
C GLY A 131 -6.89 -3.27 -9.40
N LEU A 132 -6.40 -3.54 -10.61
CA LEU A 132 -5.32 -4.52 -10.83
C LEU A 132 -3.99 -4.05 -10.26
N ARG A 133 -3.65 -2.76 -10.44
CA ARG A 133 -2.44 -2.19 -9.80
C ARG A 133 -2.49 -2.28 -8.27
N GLU A 134 -3.66 -2.02 -7.68
CA GLU A 134 -3.84 -2.18 -6.24
C GLU A 134 -3.71 -3.64 -5.81
N LEU A 135 -4.22 -4.60 -6.58
CA LEU A 135 -4.03 -6.03 -6.31
C LEU A 135 -2.55 -6.44 -6.31
N LEU A 136 -1.77 -5.99 -7.31
CA LEU A 136 -0.33 -6.27 -7.34
C LEU A 136 0.37 -5.71 -6.10
N ARG A 137 0.04 -4.48 -5.71
CA ARG A 137 0.60 -3.85 -4.51
C ARG A 137 0.25 -4.62 -3.24
N LEU A 138 -1.01 -5.03 -3.10
CA LEU A 138 -1.48 -5.80 -1.95
C LEU A 138 -0.82 -7.18 -1.87
N ARG A 139 -0.46 -7.80 -3.00
CA ARG A 139 0.19 -9.12 -3.00
C ARG A 139 1.46 -9.12 -2.14
N ASP A 140 2.21 -8.02 -2.21
CA ASP A 140 3.50 -7.88 -1.53
C ASP A 140 3.35 -7.19 -0.16
N GLU A 141 2.45 -6.20 -0.03
CA GLU A 141 2.24 -5.44 1.22
C GLU A 141 1.34 -6.15 2.25
N ASP A 142 0.25 -6.80 1.81
CA ASP A 142 -0.75 -7.43 2.67
C ASP A 142 -1.38 -8.67 1.98
N PRO A 143 -0.71 -9.83 2.05
CA PRO A 143 -1.11 -11.04 1.30
C PRO A 143 -2.52 -11.54 1.61
N GLU A 144 -3.01 -11.34 2.83
CA GLU A 144 -4.36 -11.79 3.19
C GLU A 144 -5.42 -10.85 2.61
N ARG A 145 -5.16 -9.53 2.60
CA ARG A 145 -6.04 -8.58 1.90
C ARG A 145 -6.01 -8.79 0.39
N PHE A 146 -4.86 -9.14 -0.17
CA PHE A 146 -4.76 -9.57 -1.56
C PHE A 146 -5.70 -10.76 -1.84
N ARG A 147 -5.66 -11.82 -1.03
CA ARG A 147 -6.55 -12.99 -1.19
C ARG A 147 -8.03 -12.61 -1.16
N LEU A 148 -8.44 -11.81 -0.16
CA LEU A 148 -9.83 -11.34 -0.06
C LEU A 148 -10.24 -10.55 -1.30
N ARG A 149 -9.39 -9.63 -1.77
CA ARG A 149 -9.69 -8.79 -2.92
C ARG A 149 -9.70 -9.58 -4.22
N LEU A 150 -8.81 -10.56 -4.37
CA LEU A 150 -8.78 -11.49 -5.51
C LEU A 150 -10.09 -12.27 -5.60
N GLU A 151 -10.55 -12.85 -4.48
CA GLU A 151 -11.83 -13.57 -4.43
C GLU A 151 -13.03 -12.66 -4.70
N GLN A 152 -13.02 -11.41 -4.21
CA GLN A 152 -14.05 -10.43 -4.57
C GLN A 152 -14.12 -10.18 -6.08
N VAL A 153 -12.98 -10.10 -6.77
CA VAL A 153 -12.93 -9.90 -8.23
C VAL A 153 -13.47 -11.14 -8.95
N LYS A 154 -13.04 -12.35 -8.54
CA LYS A 154 -13.55 -13.62 -9.11
C LYS A 154 -15.07 -13.74 -8.94
N LEU A 155 -15.59 -13.47 -7.73
CA LEU A 155 -17.03 -13.47 -7.47
C LEU A 155 -17.77 -12.42 -8.32
N GLY A 156 -17.20 -11.21 -8.47
CA GLY A 156 -17.78 -10.16 -9.32
C GLY A 156 -17.92 -10.58 -10.79
N GLN A 157 -16.91 -11.26 -11.34
CA GLN A 157 -16.96 -11.80 -12.70
C GLN A 157 -18.04 -12.88 -12.84
N ARG A 158 -18.10 -13.82 -11.89
CA ARG A 158 -19.12 -14.88 -11.86
C ARG A 158 -20.54 -14.30 -11.72
N ALA A 159 -20.72 -13.33 -10.83
CA ALA A 159 -21.99 -12.66 -10.63
C ALA A 159 -22.45 -11.91 -11.89
N THR A 160 -21.54 -11.24 -12.59
CA THR A 160 -21.83 -10.56 -13.87
C THR A 160 -22.23 -11.56 -14.95
N ALA A 161 -21.53 -12.69 -15.05
CA ALA A 161 -21.89 -13.75 -16.01
C ALA A 161 -23.25 -14.39 -15.69
N ALA A 162 -23.53 -14.69 -14.42
CA ALA A 162 -24.83 -15.19 -13.97
C ALA A 162 -25.96 -14.17 -14.22
N ALA A 163 -25.72 -12.89 -13.98
CA ALA A 163 -26.69 -11.83 -14.25
C ALA A 163 -27.04 -11.72 -15.74
N ARG A 164 -26.06 -11.87 -16.66
CA ARG A 164 -26.33 -11.91 -18.10
C ARG A 164 -27.20 -13.10 -18.47
N ARG A 165 -26.86 -14.30 -17.99
CA ARG A 165 -27.68 -15.51 -18.19
C ARG A 165 -29.11 -15.34 -17.65
N PHE A 166 -29.27 -14.65 -16.53
CA PHE A 166 -30.60 -14.36 -15.96
C PHE A 166 -31.42 -13.45 -16.88
N VAL A 167 -30.81 -12.39 -17.42
CA VAL A 167 -31.47 -11.49 -18.39
C VAL A 167 -31.89 -12.28 -19.63
N ASP A 168 -30.99 -13.09 -20.18
CA ASP A 168 -31.27 -13.91 -21.37
C ASP A 168 -32.41 -14.91 -21.11
N ALA A 169 -32.40 -15.59 -19.95
CA ALA A 169 -33.47 -16.52 -19.55
C ALA A 169 -34.82 -15.79 -19.40
N THR A 170 -34.82 -14.60 -18.81
CA THR A 170 -36.05 -13.80 -18.61
C THR A 170 -36.63 -13.32 -19.95
N VAL A 171 -35.78 -12.85 -20.87
CA VAL A 171 -36.20 -12.39 -22.21
C VAL A 171 -36.78 -13.54 -23.03
N ASN A 172 -36.22 -14.75 -22.89
CA ASN A 172 -36.64 -15.92 -23.64
C ASN A 172 -37.74 -16.75 -22.96
N ASN A 173 -38.27 -16.32 -21.81
CA ASN A 173 -39.21 -17.09 -20.97
C ASN A 173 -38.71 -18.51 -20.64
N ASP A 174 -37.42 -18.64 -20.38
CA ASP A 174 -36.80 -19.90 -19.96
C ASP A 174 -37.20 -20.22 -18.52
N GLY A 175 -37.59 -21.47 -18.25
CA GLY A 175 -37.93 -21.97 -16.91
C GLY A 175 -36.76 -21.94 -15.92
N ASP A 176 -35.53 -21.73 -16.41
CA ASP A 176 -34.33 -21.60 -15.58
C ASP A 176 -34.18 -20.26 -14.85
N ALA A 177 -35.02 -19.25 -15.14
CA ALA A 177 -34.86 -17.90 -14.60
C ALA A 177 -34.78 -17.86 -13.05
N ASP A 178 -35.63 -18.63 -12.35
CA ASP A 178 -35.62 -18.67 -10.89
C ASP A 178 -34.36 -19.33 -10.31
N ARG A 179 -33.85 -20.37 -10.99
CA ARG A 179 -32.59 -21.04 -10.61
C ARG A 179 -31.41 -20.08 -10.74
N ILE A 180 -31.32 -19.36 -11.86
CA ILE A 180 -30.23 -18.40 -12.09
C ILE A 180 -30.35 -17.22 -11.13
N ARG A 181 -31.56 -16.77 -10.81
CA ARG A 181 -31.80 -15.73 -9.79
C ARG A 181 -31.25 -16.15 -8.41
N ALA A 182 -31.49 -17.39 -8.00
CA ALA A 182 -30.95 -17.92 -6.75
C ALA A 182 -29.40 -17.96 -6.77
N GLU A 183 -28.80 -18.34 -7.90
CA GLU A 183 -27.34 -18.31 -8.08
C GLU A 183 -26.78 -16.88 -7.95
N VAL A 184 -27.39 -15.90 -8.62
CA VAL A 184 -26.98 -14.49 -8.52
C VAL A 184 -27.08 -14.01 -7.07
N ARG A 185 -28.14 -14.38 -6.35
CA ARG A 185 -28.32 -14.01 -4.94
C ARG A 185 -27.21 -14.59 -4.06
N ASP A 186 -26.85 -15.86 -4.22
CA ASP A 186 -25.76 -16.50 -3.48
C ASP A 186 -24.42 -15.80 -3.76
N LEU A 187 -24.09 -15.55 -5.03
CA LEU A 187 -22.84 -14.86 -5.41
C LEU A 187 -22.75 -13.45 -4.80
N VAL A 188 -23.86 -12.69 -4.81
CA VAL A 188 -23.91 -11.36 -4.19
C VAL A 188 -23.80 -11.45 -2.67
N SER A 189 -24.42 -12.43 -2.03
CA SER A 189 -24.31 -12.65 -0.58
C SER A 189 -22.86 -12.88 -0.17
N ARG A 190 -22.15 -13.78 -0.85
CA ARG A 190 -20.73 -14.04 -0.61
C ARG A 190 -19.86 -12.81 -0.86
N GLN A 191 -20.20 -12.00 -1.87
CA GLN A 191 -19.49 -10.75 -2.13
C GLN A 191 -19.65 -9.75 -0.96
N VAL A 192 -20.84 -9.66 -0.37
CA VAL A 192 -21.08 -8.83 0.83
C VAL A 192 -20.28 -9.35 2.02
N GLU A 193 -20.25 -10.66 2.24
CA GLU A 193 -19.45 -11.28 3.31
C GLU A 193 -17.96 -10.97 3.16
N LEU A 194 -17.39 -11.11 1.96
CA LEU A 194 -15.98 -10.76 1.72
C LEU A 194 -15.69 -9.27 1.96
N ARG A 195 -16.65 -8.38 1.64
CA ARG A 195 -16.51 -6.94 1.95
C ARG A 195 -16.51 -6.71 3.45
N LEU A 196 -17.39 -7.37 4.20
CA LEU A 196 -17.43 -7.28 5.65
C LEU A 196 -16.13 -7.82 6.29
N GLN A 197 -15.56 -8.91 5.77
CA GLN A 197 -14.27 -9.43 6.21
C GLN A 197 -13.14 -8.43 5.95
N GLU A 198 -13.09 -7.81 4.76
CA GLU A 198 -12.10 -6.77 4.47
C GLU A 198 -12.24 -5.56 5.41
N GLN A 199 -13.48 -5.11 5.69
CA GLN A 199 -13.71 -4.00 6.63
C GLN A 199 -13.29 -4.34 8.06
N ARG A 200 -13.57 -5.55 8.55
CA ARG A 200 -13.13 -6.01 9.88
C ARG A 200 -11.61 -5.98 10.00
N ARG A 201 -10.90 -6.47 8.99
CA ARG A 201 -9.42 -6.42 8.95
C ARG A 201 -8.90 -4.98 8.99
N LEU A 202 -9.49 -4.08 8.21
CA LEU A 202 -9.08 -2.67 8.22
C LEU A 202 -9.30 -2.03 9.60
N TYR A 203 -10.38 -2.40 10.28
CA TYR A 203 -10.65 -1.98 11.65
C TYR A 203 -9.58 -2.51 12.62
N GLU A 204 -9.27 -3.81 12.59
CA GLU A 204 -8.23 -4.42 13.43
C GLU A 204 -6.85 -3.77 13.20
N GLN A 205 -6.48 -3.49 11.96
CA GLN A 205 -5.23 -2.79 11.63
C GLN A 205 -5.22 -1.35 12.17
N ALA A 206 -6.35 -0.65 12.10
CA ALA A 206 -6.47 0.70 12.65
C ALA A 206 -6.38 0.69 14.19
N GLU A 207 -7.01 -0.28 14.85
CA GLU A 207 -6.90 -0.46 16.31
C GLU A 207 -5.47 -0.76 16.75
N ALA A 208 -4.76 -1.64 16.03
CA ALA A 208 -3.36 -1.94 16.32
C ALA A 208 -2.48 -0.68 16.23
N ARG A 209 -2.63 0.11 15.16
CA ARG A 209 -1.91 1.39 14.99
C ARG A 209 -2.25 2.40 16.09
N LEU A 210 -3.52 2.46 16.50
CA LEU A 210 -3.94 3.32 17.61
C LEU A 210 -3.31 2.88 18.93
N GLY A 211 -3.25 1.56 19.18
CA GLY A 211 -2.57 0.98 20.34
C GLY A 211 -1.08 1.36 20.38
N GLU A 212 -0.38 1.22 19.25
CA GLU A 212 1.02 1.64 19.14
C GLU A 212 1.21 3.14 19.38
N ALA A 213 0.36 3.98 18.79
CA ALA A 213 0.45 5.43 18.95
C ALA A 213 0.23 5.84 20.41
N ARG A 214 -0.74 5.22 21.10
CA ARG A 214 -0.96 5.41 22.55
C ARG A 214 0.24 4.98 23.37
N HIS A 215 0.85 3.84 23.04
CA HIS A 215 2.05 3.38 23.74
C HIS A 215 3.23 4.35 23.56
N ARG A 216 3.45 4.85 22.33
CA ARG A 216 4.49 5.87 22.07
C ARG A 216 4.22 7.17 22.84
N LEU A 217 2.97 7.60 22.92
CA LEU A 217 2.59 8.79 23.69
C LEU A 217 2.88 8.60 25.18
N ALA A 218 2.50 7.46 25.76
CA ALA A 218 2.80 7.15 27.16
C ALA A 218 4.32 7.16 27.44
N GLN A 219 5.14 6.59 26.55
CA GLN A 219 6.59 6.67 26.66
C GLN A 219 7.13 8.11 26.57
N GLN A 220 6.52 8.98 25.78
CA GLN A 220 6.88 10.39 25.71
C GLN A 220 6.48 11.14 26.98
N GLU A 221 5.31 10.83 27.54
CA GLU A 221 4.83 11.39 28.81
C GLU A 221 5.74 11.00 29.98
N GLU A 222 6.18 9.74 30.06
CA GLU A 222 7.15 9.28 31.05
C GLU A 222 8.51 9.99 30.92
N ARG A 223 8.92 10.32 29.69
CA ARG A 223 10.18 11.02 29.39
C ARG A 223 10.04 12.54 29.40
N ARG A 224 8.85 13.07 29.70
CA ARG A 224 8.53 14.49 29.51
C ARG A 224 9.53 15.40 30.21
N GLU A 225 9.79 15.18 31.50
CA GLU A 225 10.71 16.03 32.28
C GLU A 225 12.14 15.95 31.72
N ALA A 226 12.62 14.75 31.37
CA ALA A 226 13.95 14.59 30.77
C ALA A 226 14.07 15.33 29.42
N LEU A 227 13.04 15.28 28.58
CA LEU A 227 12.99 16.02 27.30
C LEU A 227 12.99 17.53 27.53
N VAL A 228 12.29 18.00 28.57
CA VAL A 228 12.31 19.42 28.97
C VAL A 228 13.71 19.83 29.43
N ASP A 229 14.35 19.04 30.28
CA ASP A 229 15.71 19.31 30.77
C ASP A 229 16.74 19.32 29.63
N GLU A 230 16.64 18.39 28.68
CA GLU A 230 17.50 18.34 27.49
C GLU A 230 17.36 19.61 26.63
N GLU A 231 16.12 20.07 26.41
CA GLU A 231 15.84 21.28 25.63
C GLU A 231 16.29 22.54 26.38
N VAL A 232 16.03 22.64 27.68
CA VAL A 232 16.52 23.74 28.53
C VAL A 232 18.05 23.79 28.50
N ALA A 233 18.73 22.66 28.67
CA ALA A 233 20.19 22.58 28.60
C ALA A 233 20.73 22.96 27.21
N SER A 234 20.04 22.57 26.13
CA SER A 234 20.35 22.96 24.75
C SER A 234 20.26 24.49 24.58
N LEU A 235 19.20 25.11 25.08
CA LEU A 235 19.01 26.56 25.01
C LEU A 235 20.06 27.33 25.84
N LEU A 236 20.36 26.87 27.06
CA LEU A 236 21.38 27.47 27.91
C LEU A 236 22.77 27.38 27.26
N ARG A 237 23.13 26.24 26.67
CA ARG A 237 24.39 26.09 25.92
C ARG A 237 24.50 27.09 24.75
N ARG A 238 23.43 27.26 23.98
CA ARG A 238 23.39 28.24 22.87
C ARG A 238 23.56 29.68 23.38
N ALA A 239 22.90 30.03 24.49
CA ALA A 239 23.02 31.35 25.09
C ALA A 239 24.44 31.63 25.61
N MET A 240 25.05 30.66 26.29
CA MET A 240 26.41 30.78 26.86
C MET A 240 27.51 30.87 25.80
N GLN A 241 27.33 30.24 24.64
CA GLN A 241 28.29 30.30 23.52
C GLN A 241 28.32 31.67 22.82
N GLY A 242 27.63 32.69 23.36
CA GLY A 242 27.62 34.04 22.79
C GLY A 242 26.88 34.12 21.47
N GLY A 243 25.91 33.22 21.25
CA GLY A 243 25.14 33.10 20.03
C GLY A 243 24.22 34.29 19.81
N ASP A 244 24.77 35.42 19.39
CA ASP A 244 24.09 36.41 18.55
C ASP A 244 23.92 35.84 17.13
N ASP A 245 23.35 34.63 17.06
CA ASP A 245 23.10 33.85 15.85
C ASP A 245 21.83 34.38 15.15
N ARG A 246 21.68 35.70 15.11
CA ARG A 246 20.76 36.41 14.21
C ARG A 246 21.10 36.18 12.73
N ARG A 247 22.20 35.46 12.46
CA ARG A 247 22.48 34.79 11.18
C ARG A 247 21.96 33.35 11.13
N ALA A 248 20.81 33.06 11.76
CA ALA A 248 20.07 31.85 11.43
C ALA A 248 19.99 31.73 9.89
N PRO A 249 20.40 30.61 9.28
CA PRO A 249 20.24 30.42 7.84
C PRO A 249 18.76 30.62 7.55
N ARG A 250 18.43 31.65 6.74
CA ARG A 250 17.08 31.89 6.27
C ARG A 250 16.55 30.54 5.80
N ARG A 251 15.53 29.99 6.45
CA ARG A 251 14.87 28.78 5.97
C ARG A 251 14.52 29.03 4.51
N PRO A 252 15.14 28.35 3.54
CA PRO A 252 14.83 28.56 2.14
C PRO A 252 13.36 28.19 1.94
N GLY A 253 12.50 29.15 1.62
CA GLY A 253 11.11 28.87 1.24
C GLY A 253 9.98 29.61 1.98
N LEU A 254 10.24 30.71 2.71
CA LEU A 254 9.18 31.55 3.29
C LEU A 254 9.00 32.94 2.63
N ASP A 255 9.64 33.18 1.48
CA ASP A 255 9.28 34.32 0.62
C ASP A 255 8.13 33.90 -0.29
N ARG A 256 6.88 34.11 0.18
CA ARG A 256 5.71 34.10 -0.72
C ARG A 256 5.52 35.50 -1.29
N PRO A 257 5.55 35.70 -2.62
CA PRO A 257 5.09 36.94 -3.22
C PRO A 257 3.59 37.14 -2.98
N ARG A 258 3.19 38.40 -2.80
CA ARG A 258 1.79 38.85 -2.71
C ARG A 258 1.15 38.94 -4.08
#